data_AF-A0A9E1IH71-F1
#
_entry.id   AF-A0A9E1IH71-F1
#
_cell.length_a   1.000
_cell.length_b   1.000
_cell.length_c   1.000
_cell.angle_alpha   90.00
_cell.angle_beta   90.00
_cell.angle_gamma   90.00
#
_symmetry.space_group_name_H-M   'P 1'
#
loop_
_entity.id
_entity.type
_entity.pdbx_description
1 polymer ?
#
loop_
_entity_poly.entity_id
_entity_poly.type
_entity_poly.pdbx_seq_one_letter_code
_entity_poly.pdbx_strand_id
1 'polypeptide(L)' 'MLAQVRESGRPIILTQRGRSTAVVLDIRRYQALVDELDELRDIARGIADADAGEVVEHDEARKMVLEGLQ' A
#
# COMPACT_ATOMS: atom_id res chain seq x y z
N MET A 1 -23.81 -5.11 -12.50
CA MET A 1 -23.05 -4.29 -11.53
C MET A 1 -21.66 -4.84 -11.26
N LEU A 2 -21.51 -6.04 -10.65
CA LEU A 2 -20.18 -6.62 -10.38
C LEU A 2 -19.33 -6.82 -11.65
N ALA A 3 -19.94 -7.28 -12.75
CA ALA A 3 -19.26 -7.40 -14.04
C ALA A 3 -18.73 -6.04 -14.55
N GLN A 4 -19.51 -4.97 -14.40
CA GLN A 4 -19.13 -3.63 -14.83
C GLN A 4 -17.98 -3.04 -14.01
N VAL A 5 -17.94 -3.30 -12.70
CA VAL A 5 -16.80 -2.91 -11.83
C VAL A 5 -15.52 -3.64 -12.26
N ARG A 6 -15.62 -4.95 -12.53
CA ARG A 6 -14.50 -5.77 -12.97
C ARG A 6 -13.98 -5.39 -14.36
N GLU A 7 -14.86 -5.09 -15.30
CA GLU A 7 -14.50 -4.73 -16.68
C GLU A 7 -13.95 -3.30 -16.79
N SER A 8 -14.54 -2.34 -16.07
CA SER A 8 -14.15 -0.94 -16.17
C SER A 8 -13.05 -0.52 -15.21
N GLY A 9 -12.86 -1.27 -14.11
CA GLY A 9 -11.98 -0.88 -12.99
C GLY A 9 -12.42 0.37 -12.24
N ARG A 10 -13.58 0.97 -12.61
CA ARG A 10 -14.08 2.20 -11.99
C ARG A 10 -14.88 1.86 -10.72
N PRO A 11 -14.63 2.55 -9.59
CA PRO A 11 -15.40 2.35 -8.36
C PRO A 11 -16.87 2.73 -8.54
N ILE A 12 -17.77 2.03 -7.84
CA ILE A 12 -19.20 2.40 -7.75
C ILE A 12 -19.54 2.71 -6.30
N ILE A 13 -20.32 3.77 -6.10
CA ILE A 13 -20.82 4.17 -4.79
C ILE A 13 -22.25 3.66 -4.64
N LEU A 14 -22.50 2.83 -3.62
CA LEU A 14 -23.82 2.37 -3.22
C LEU A 14 -24.31 3.19 -2.04
N THR A 15 -25.47 3.82 -2.16
CA THR A 15 -26.10 4.54 -1.05
C THR A 15 -27.42 3.89 -0.65
N GLN A 16 -27.71 3.80 0.65
CA GLN A 16 -29.01 3.39 1.16
C GLN A 16 -29.74 4.61 1.74
N ARG A 17 -30.82 5.04 1.07
CA ARG A 17 -31.64 6.19 1.46
C ARG A 17 -30.81 7.45 1.79
N GLY A 18 -29.70 7.64 1.07
CA GLY A 18 -28.78 8.77 1.25
C GLY A 18 -27.97 8.80 2.56
N ARG A 19 -27.94 7.72 3.35
CA ARG A 19 -27.30 7.70 4.69
C ARG A 19 -26.14 6.73 4.81
N SER A 20 -26.32 5.49 4.37
CA SER A 20 -25.26 4.48 4.42
C SER A 20 -24.60 4.38 3.06
N THR A 21 -23.26 4.46 3.02
CA THR A 21 -22.50 4.47 1.76
C THR A 21 -21.48 3.33 1.77
N ALA A 22 -21.42 2.57 0.68
CA ALA A 22 -20.38 1.58 0.43
C ALA A 22 -19.71 1.87 -0.92
N VAL A 23 -18.38 1.67 -0.99
CA VAL A 23 -17.62 1.78 -2.25
C VAL A 23 -17.31 0.37 -2.71
N VAL A 24 -17.78 0.00 -3.90
CA VAL A 24 -17.49 -1.28 -4.52
C VAL A 24 -16.34 -1.08 -5.52
N LEU A 25 -15.28 -1.85 -5.32
CA LEU A 25 -14.07 -1.84 -6.12
C LEU A 25 -13.83 -3.23 -6.70
N ASP A 26 -13.11 -3.29 -7.83
CA ASP A 26 -12.48 -4.54 -8.24
C ASP A 26 -11.40 -4.91 -7.23
N ILE A 27 -11.31 -6.20 -6.89
CA ILE A 27 -10.39 -6.67 -5.84
C ILE A 27 -8.92 -6.42 -6.20
N ARG A 28 -8.55 -6.52 -7.47
CA ARG A 28 -7.17 -6.26 -7.92
C ARG A 28 -6.86 -4.77 -7.80
N ARG A 29 -7.84 -3.92 -8.10
CA ARG A 29 -7.68 -2.47 -7.91
C ARG A 29 -7.56 -2.09 -6.44
N TYR A 30 -8.33 -2.73 -5.57
CA TYR A 30 -8.19 -2.53 -4.12
C TYR A 30 -6.79 -2.96 -3.65
N GLN A 31 -6.33 -4.16 -4.03
CA GLN A 31 -5.01 -4.65 -3.63
C GLN A 31 -3.90 -3.72 -4.12
N ALA A 32 -3.94 -3.27 -5.38
CA ALA A 32 -2.93 -2.35 -5.91
C ALA A 32 -2.87 -1.02 -5.14
N LEU A 33 -4.01 -0.50 -4.66
CA LEU A 33 -4.03 0.72 -3.83
C LEU A 33 -3.42 0.47 -2.44
N VAL A 34 -3.64 -0.72 -1.87
CA VAL A 34 -3.03 -1.10 -0.59
C VAL A 34 -1.52 -1.25 -0.75
N ASP A 35 -1.07 -1.94 -1.80
CA ASP A 35 0.35 -2.15 -2.08
C ASP A 35 1.07 -0.81 -2.31
N GLU A 36 0.49 0.09 -3.11
CA GLU A 36 1.02 1.44 -3.35
C GLU A 36 1.10 2.25 -2.04
N LEU A 37 0.09 2.14 -1.17
CA LEU A 37 0.09 2.84 0.10
C LEU A 37 1.16 2.31 1.06
N ASP A 38 1.38 1.01 1.08
CA ASP A 38 2.40 0.38 1.92
C ASP A 38 3.81 0.74 1.43
N GLU A 39 4.04 0.74 0.12
CA GLU A 39 5.30 1.22 -0.48
C GLU A 39 5.57 2.68 -0.12
N LEU A 40 4.56 3.57 -0.26
CA LEU A 40 4.70 4.97 0.12
C LEU A 40 4.98 5.18 1.61
N ARG A 41 4.41 4.33 2.49
CA ARG A 41 4.67 4.38 3.93
C ARG A 41 6.09 3.96 4.26
N ASP A 42 6.61 2.93 3.62
CA ASP A 42 7.98 2.48 3.84
C ASP A 42 9.00 3.51 3.33
N ILE A 43 8.74 4.14 2.19
CA ILE A 43 9.54 5.27 1.70
C ILE A 43 9.50 6.44 2.70
N ALA A 44 8.31 6.84 3.15
CA ALA A 44 8.16 7.94 4.09
C ALA A 44 8.89 7.67 5.42
N ARG A 45 8.83 6.43 5.91
CA ARG A 45 9.59 5.99 7.09
C ARG A 45 11.10 6.11 6.82
N GLY A 46 11.59 5.54 5.72
CA GLY A 46 13.01 5.60 5.39
C GLY A 46 13.56 7.03 5.25
N ILE A 47 12.76 7.96 4.72
CA ILE A 47 13.12 9.38 4.67
C ILE A 47 13.22 9.96 6.08
N ALA A 48 12.24 9.69 6.95
CA ALA A 48 12.24 10.17 8.33
C ALA A 48 13.44 9.62 9.13
N ASP A 49 13.74 8.33 8.98
CA ASP A 49 14.88 7.68 9.62
C ASP A 49 16.21 8.31 9.14
N ALA A 50 16.34 8.58 7.83
CA ALA A 50 17.50 9.25 7.26
C ALA A 50 17.68 10.68 7.80
N ASP A 51 16.60 11.47 7.88
CA ASP A 51 16.62 12.83 8.43
C ASP A 51 16.97 12.83 9.94
N ALA A 52 16.59 11.78 10.67
CA ALA A 52 16.93 11.58 12.09
C ALA A 52 18.34 11.01 12.32
N GLY A 53 19.03 10.59 11.26
CA GLY A 53 20.32 9.89 11.37
C GLY A 53 20.21 8.44 11.86
N GLU A 54 19.00 7.85 11.84
CA GLU A 54 18.72 6.45 12.17
C GLU A 54 19.05 5.54 10.98
N VAL A 55 20.30 5.62 10.51
CA VAL A 55 20.81 4.87 9.36
C VAL A 55 22.00 4.02 9.74
N VAL A 56 22.22 2.94 9.00
CA VAL A 56 23.40 2.08 9.12
C VAL A 56 24.25 2.18 7.86
N GLU A 57 25.57 2.02 8.02
CA GLU A 57 26.50 1.96 6.90
C GLU A 57 26.22 0.75 6.01
N HIS A 58 26.52 0.88 4.71
CA HIS A 58 26.18 -0.12 3.69
C HIS A 58 26.71 -1.53 4.02
N ASP A 59 27.95 -1.63 4.48
CA ASP A 59 28.59 -2.91 4.80
C ASP A 59 27.90 -3.63 5.96
N GLU A 60 27.43 -2.86 6.96
CA GLU A 60 26.70 -3.40 8.10
C GLU A 60 25.29 -3.83 7.69
N ALA A 61 24.58 -3.02 6.89
CA ALA A 61 23.28 -3.42 6.32
C ALA A 61 23.38 -4.73 5.53
N ARG A 62 24.42 -4.88 4.69
CA ARG A 62 24.64 -6.11 3.92
C ARG A 62 24.81 -7.32 4.83
N LYS A 63 25.53 -7.19 5.93
CA LYS A 63 25.73 -8.26 6.90
C LYS A 63 24.42 -8.65 7.58
N MET A 64 23.64 -7.68 8.07
CA MET A 64 22.34 -7.90 8.72
C MET A 64 21.37 -8.69 7.81
N VAL A 65 21.30 -8.31 6.53
CA VAL A 65 20.42 -9.00 5.57
C VAL A 65 20.88 -10.44 5.33
N LEU A 66 22.19 -10.69 5.19
CA LEU A 66 22.71 -12.03 4.96
C LEU A 66 22.51 -12.95 6.17
N GLU A 67 22.63 -12.42 7.39
CA GLU A 67 22.36 -13.17 8.62
C GLU A 67 20.87 -13.52 8.77
N GLY A 68 19.96 -12.63 8.36
CA GLY A 68 18.52 -12.89 8.40
C GLY A 68 17.99 -13.89 7.36
N LEU A 69 18.82 -14.34 6.42
CA LEU A 69 18.48 -15.32 5.38
C LEU A 69 18.96 -16.75 5.72
N GLN A 70 19.67 -16.94 6.84
CA GLN A 70 20.12 -18.25 7.34
C GLN A 70 19.10 -18.90 8.26
#